data_AF-A0A2H0JY36-F1
#
_entry.id   AF-A0A2H0JY36-F1
#
_cell.length_a   1.000
_cell.length_b   1.000
_cell.length_c   1.000
_cell.angle_alpha   90.00
_cell.angle_beta   90.00
_cell.angle_gamma   90.00
#
_symmetry.space_group_name_H-M   'P 1'
#
loop_
_entity.id
_entity.type
_entity.pdbx_description
1 polymer ?
#
loop_
_entity_poly.entity_id
_entity_poly.type
_entity_poly.pdbx_seq_one_letter_code
_entity_poly.pdbx_strand_id
1 'polypeptide(L)' 'MTTLSIPISDDTLLRLKELAAELNLSVEEYISRMTDHVARQPAGDFDEIATRILAKNRELYRRLAQ' A
#
# COMPACT_ATOMS: atom_id res chain seq x y z
N MET A 1 -20.22 11.23 6.96
CA MET A 1 -20.09 10.68 5.60
C MET A 1 -19.83 11.85 4.68
N THR A 2 -18.67 11.87 4.03
CA THR A 2 -18.27 12.94 3.12
C THR A 2 -18.06 12.30 1.76
N THR A 3 -18.73 12.80 0.73
CA THR A 3 -18.66 12.22 -0.61
C THR A 3 -17.69 13.01 -1.48
N LEU A 4 -16.73 12.32 -2.07
CA LEU A 4 -15.78 12.88 -3.02
C LEU A 4 -16.01 12.18 -4.37
N SER A 5 -16.28 12.95 -5.42
CA SER A 5 -16.44 12.43 -6.78
C SER A 5 -15.21 12.76 -7.60
N ILE A 6 -14.51 11.74 -8.08
CA ILE A 6 -13.30 11.87 -8.90
C ILE A 6 -13.57 11.18 -10.22
N PRO A 7 -13.46 11.88 -11.37
CA PRO A 7 -13.55 11.22 -12.66
C PRO A 7 -12.32 10.33 -12.86
N ILE A 8 -12.54 9.06 -13.17
CA ILE A 8 -11.49 8.11 -13.53
C ILE A 8 -11.83 7.46 -14.87
N SER A 9 -10.81 6.96 -15.56
CA SER A 9 -11.01 6.22 -16.81
C SER A 9 -11.62 4.84 -16.55
N ASP A 10 -12.36 4.30 -17.51
CA ASP A 10 -12.94 2.95 -17.40
C ASP A 10 -11.89 1.85 -17.16
N ASP A 11 -10.70 2.00 -17.75
CA ASP A 11 -9.56 1.10 -17.52
C ASP A 11 -9.12 1.09 -16.05
N THR A 12 -9.03 2.27 -15.45
CA THR A 12 -8.70 2.42 -14.03
C THR A 12 -9.78 1.81 -13.15
N LEU A 13 -11.05 2.00 -13.49
CA LEU A 13 -12.17 1.39 -12.77
C LEU A 13 -12.13 -0.15 -12.86
N LEU A 14 -11.80 -0.70 -14.03
CA LEU A 14 -11.68 -2.14 -14.23
C LEU A 14 -10.59 -2.72 -13.32
N ARG A 15 -9.41 -2.10 -13.32
CA ARG A 15 -8.27 -2.54 -12.52
C ARG A 15 -8.53 -2.47 -11.01
N LEU A 16 -9.25 -1.43 -10.56
CA LEU A 16 -9.69 -1.32 -9.17
C LEU A 16 -10.68 -2.43 -8.79
N LYS A 17 -11.59 -2.81 -9.69
CA LYS A 17 -12.52 -3.93 -9.47
C LYS A 17 -11.79 -5.26 -9.35
N GLU A 18 -10.77 -5.49 -10.18
CA GLU A 18 -9.93 -6.68 -10.10
C GLU A 18 -9.21 -6.78 -8.75
N LEU A 19 -8.56 -5.69 -8.32
CA LEU A 19 -7.87 -5.62 -7.02
C LEU A 19 -8.82 -5.80 -5.84
N ALA A 20 -10.03 -5.24 -5.92
CA ALA A 20 -11.06 -5.44 -4.91
C ALA A 20 -11.54 -6.90 -4.86
N ALA A 21 -11.70 -7.53 -6.03
CA ALA A 21 -12.11 -8.93 -6.15
C ALA A 21 -11.08 -9.90 -5.56
N GLU A 22 -9.77 -9.64 -5.75
CA GLU A 22 -8.69 -10.44 -5.13
C GLU A 22 -8.78 -10.45 -3.59
N LEU A 23 -9.28 -9.36 -3.00
CA LEU A 23 -9.48 -9.20 -1.56
C LEU A 23 -10.91 -9.54 -1.11
N ASN A 24 -11.75 -10.00 -2.03
CA ASN A 24 -13.16 -10.33 -1.81
C ASN A 24 -14.00 -9.14 -1.27
N LEU A 25 -13.63 -7.92 -1.68
CA LEU A 25 -14.24 -6.64 -1.29
C LEU A 25 -15.02 -6.02 -2.47
N SER A 26 -15.95 -5.12 -2.16
CA SER A 26 -16.49 -4.20 -3.18
C SER A 26 -15.46 -3.13 -3.54
N VAL A 27 -15.59 -2.54 -4.74
CA VAL A 27 -14.68 -1.47 -5.17
C VAL A 27 -14.76 -0.25 -4.25
N GLU A 28 -15.95 0.07 -3.74
CA GLU A 28 -16.16 1.17 -2.80
C GLU A 28 -15.47 0.91 -1.46
N GLU A 29 -15.54 -0.32 -0.95
CA GLU A 29 -14.91 -0.71 0.30
C GLU A 29 -13.39 -0.75 0.17
N TYR A 30 -12.88 -1.26 -0.96
CA TYR A 30 -11.46 -1.23 -1.29
C TYR A 30 -10.92 0.19 -1.33
N ILE A 31 -11.56 1.10 -2.06
CA ILE A 31 -11.13 2.50 -2.17
C ILE A 31 -11.21 3.22 -0.84
N SER A 32 -12.27 3.00 -0.06
CA SER A 32 -12.42 3.61 1.26
C SER A 32 -11.29 3.20 2.20
N ARG A 33 -11.00 1.89 2.28
CA ARG A 33 -9.90 1.35 3.10
C ARG A 33 -8.54 1.84 2.61
N MET A 34 -8.32 1.88 1.30
CA MET A 34 -7.04 2.34 0.74
C MET A 34 -6.81 3.83 0.97
N THR A 35 -7.85 4.66 0.82
CA THR A 35 -7.77 6.10 1.08
C THR A 35 -7.51 6.36 2.57
N ASP A 36 -8.19 5.63 3.46
CA ASP A 36 -7.96 5.71 4.90
C ASP A 36 -6.55 5.22 5.28
N HIS A 37 -6.08 4.14 4.65
CA HIS A 37 -4.72 3.64 4.83
C HIS A 37 -3.66 4.66 4.40
N VAL A 38 -3.80 5.26 3.22
CA VAL A 38 -2.89 6.30 2.71
C VAL A 38 -2.96 7.55 3.58
N ALA A 39 -4.14 7.97 4.02
CA ALA A 39 -4.30 9.12 4.90
C ALA A 39 -3.71 8.89 6.30
N ARG A 40 -3.70 7.64 6.79
CA ARG A 40 -3.15 7.25 8.08
C ARG A 40 -1.68 6.84 8.02
N GLN A 41 -1.14 6.55 6.83
CA GLN A 41 0.29 6.27 6.69
C GLN A 41 1.08 7.56 6.94
N PRO A 42 1.95 7.60 7.96
CA PRO A 42 2.98 8.62 8.01
C PRO A 42 3.90 8.39 6.81
N ALA A 43 3.96 9.36 5.90
CA ALA A 43 4.68 9.28 4.62
C ALA A 43 6.18 8.94 4.72
N GLY A 44 6.75 8.80 5.93
CA GLY A 44 8.17 8.50 6.17
C GLY A 44 8.48 7.14 6.79
N ASP A 45 7.57 6.48 7.52
CA ASP A 45 8.01 5.37 8.39
C ASP A 45 8.28 4.06 7.65
N PHE A 46 7.55 3.75 6.58
CA PHE A 46 7.73 2.46 5.90
C PHE A 46 9.09 2.37 5.20
N ASP A 47 9.47 3.42 4.48
CA ASP A 47 10.74 3.46 3.74
C ASP A 47 11.94 3.53 4.70
N GLU A 48 11.80 4.28 5.80
CA GLU A 48 12.84 4.42 6.82
C GLU A 48 13.02 3.12 7.62
N ILE A 49 11.94 2.44 8.00
CA ILE A 49 11.98 1.13 8.66
C ILE A 49 12.51 0.05 7.70
N ALA A 50 12.06 0.03 6.44
CA ALA A 50 12.54 -0.91 5.44
C ALA A 50 14.05 -0.74 5.20
N THR A 51 14.53 0.50 5.08
CA THR A 51 15.96 0.83 4.97
C THR A 51 16.74 0.32 6.18
N ARG A 52 16.21 0.52 7.39
CA ARG A 52 16.85 0.05 8.63
C ARG A 52 16.91 -1.47 8.74
N ILE A 53 15.85 -2.18 8.35
CA ILE A 53 15.81 -3.65 8.36
C ILE A 53 16.79 -4.22 7.31
N LEU A 54 16.79 -3.68 6.09
CA LEU A 54 17.68 -4.11 5.01
C LEU A 54 19.16 -3.87 5.36
N ALA A 55 19.48 -2.73 5.98
CA ALA A 55 20.84 -2.43 6.46
C ALA A 55 21.30 -3.44 7.53
N LYS A 56 20.41 -3.79 8.48
CA LYS A 56 20.71 -4.78 9.52
C LYS A 56 20.91 -6.18 8.95
N ASN A 57 20.11 -6.59 7.97
CA ASN A 57 20.28 -7.87 7.29
C ASN A 57 21.61 -7.94 6.53
N ARG A 58 21.99 -6.87 5.83
CA ARG A 58 23.27 -6.79 5.11
C ARG A 58 24.46 -6.98 6.07
N GLU A 59 24.40 -6.39 7.24
CA GLU A 59 25.42 -6.55 8.28
C GLU A 59 25.47 -7.98 8.85
N LEU A 60 24.30 -8.61 9.07
CA LEU A 60 24.23 -10.00 9.53
C LEU A 60 24.81 -10.97 8.49
N TYR A 61 24.46 -10.80 7.22
CA TYR A 61 25.03 -11.62 6.13
C TYR A 61 26.54 -11.42 6.00
N ARG A 62 27.04 -10.20 6.21
CA ARG A 62 28.49 -9.92 6.18
C ARG A 62 29.25 -10.67 7.29
N ARG A 63 28.66 -10.80 8.48
CA ARG A 63 29.26 -11.53 9.61
C ARG A 63 29.18 -13.05 9.46
N LEU A 64 28.15 -13.56 8.79
CA LEU A 64 27.98 -14.99 8.51
C LEU A 64 28.89 -15.52 7.39
N ALA A 65 29.43 -14.64 6.56
CA ALA A 65 30.37 -14.98 5.49
C ALA A 65 31.85 -14.94 5.92
N GLN A 66 32.13 -14.83 7.23
CA GLN A 66 33.47 -14.93 7.83
C GLN A 66 33.67 -16.26 8.55
#